data_AF-A0A3A8WBG2-F1
#
_entry.id   AF-A0A3A8WBG2-F1
#
_cell.length_a   1.000
_cell.length_b   1.000
_cell.length_c   1.000
_cell.angle_alpha   90.00
_cell.angle_beta   90.00
_cell.angle_gamma   90.00
#
_symmetry.space_group_name_H-M   'P 1'
#
loop_
_entity.id
_entity.type
_entity.pdbx_description
1 polymer ?
#
loop_
_entity_poly.entity_id
_entity_poly.type
_entity_poly.pdbx_seq_one_letter_code
_entity_poly.pdbx_strand_id
1 'polypeptide(L)'
;MKKVKIVISIIWFLFVSLSSPLWIGCIYMDITGHGKGYAYDMGSEADIAVFFGVVSLMLWLLAILPVTISLCKKCFRKNKSLVWLPLLVFAGMFAVGICILGWDGFIQLFGYGY
;
A
#
# COMPACT_ATOMS: atom_id res chain seq x y z
N MET A 1 4.55 27.93 7.78
CA MET A 1 4.10 27.08 6.64
C MET A 1 4.94 25.83 6.39
N LYS A 2 6.29 25.88 6.31
CA LYS A 2 7.12 24.68 6.02
C LYS A 2 6.94 23.52 7.02
N LYS A 3 6.81 23.83 8.32
CA LYS A 3 6.55 22.83 9.38
C LYS A 3 5.18 22.14 9.21
N VAL A 4 4.14 22.90 8.86
CA VAL A 4 2.78 22.36 8.62
C VAL A 4 2.77 21.39 7.44
N LYS A 5 3.42 21.73 6.32
CA LYS A 5 3.55 20.83 5.16
C LYS A 5 4.23 19.50 5.53
N ILE A 6 5.25 19.55 6.41
CA ILE A 6 5.92 18.33 6.89
C ILE A 6 4.97 17.48 7.73
N VAL A 7 4.23 18.09 8.66
CA VAL A 7 3.27 17.37 9.50
C VAL A 7 2.20 16.70 8.65
N ILE A 8 1.63 17.41 7.67
CA ILE A 8 0.65 16.84 6.74
C ILE A 8 1.24 15.66 5.95
N SER A 9 2.47 15.80 5.43
CA SER A 9 3.15 14.70 4.74
C SER A 9 3.37 13.49 5.65
N ILE A 10 3.71 13.69 6.92
CA ILE A 10 3.89 12.58 7.88
C ILE A 10 2.55 11.89 8.16
N ILE A 11 1.49 12.66 8.42
CA ILE A 11 0.15 12.10 8.65
C ILE A 11 -0.32 11.31 7.44
N TRP A 12 -0.19 11.87 6.23
CA TRP A 12 -0.53 11.19 4.99
C TRP A 12 0.28 9.91 4.79
N PHE A 13 1.60 9.96 5.02
CA PHE A 13 2.48 8.80 4.93
C PHE A 13 2.05 7.68 5.88
N LEU A 14 1.78 8.02 7.15
CA LEU A 14 1.34 7.04 8.14
C LEU A 14 0.00 6.42 7.77
N PHE A 15 -0.95 7.24 7.30
CA PHE A 15 -2.26 6.79 6.85
C PHE A 15 -2.15 5.81 5.68
N VAL A 16 -1.43 6.19 4.61
CA VAL A 16 -1.26 5.33 3.43
C VAL A 16 -0.48 4.06 3.79
N SER A 17 0.54 4.14 4.66
CA SER A 17 1.29 2.96 5.11
C SER A 17 0.40 1.99 5.87
N LEU A 18 -0.51 2.48 6.72
CA LEU A 18 -1.45 1.66 7.48
C LEU A 18 -2.47 0.96 6.58
N SER A 19 -2.97 1.65 5.55
CA SER A 19 -3.96 1.10 4.61
C SER A 19 -3.33 0.26 3.49
N SER A 20 -2.00 0.26 3.36
CA SER A 20 -1.28 -0.41 2.28
C SER A 20 -1.49 -1.93 2.22
N PRO A 21 -1.59 -2.68 3.34
CA PRO A 21 -1.87 -4.12 3.26
C PRO A 21 -3.17 -4.44 2.54
N LEU A 22 -4.24 -3.71 2.83
CA LEU A 22 -5.52 -3.86 2.16
C LEU A 22 -5.42 -3.48 0.68
N TRP A 23 -4.81 -2.33 0.38
CA TRP A 23 -4.62 -1.88 -1.02
C TRP A 23 -3.85 -2.91 -1.84
N ILE A 24 -2.73 -3.41 -1.32
CA ILE A 24 -1.90 -4.40 -2.03
C ILE A 24 -2.68 -5.70 -2.24
N GLY A 25 -3.42 -6.16 -1.24
CA GLY A 25 -4.27 -7.34 -1.37
C GLY A 25 -5.33 -7.16 -2.47
N CYS A 26 -6.09 -6.07 -2.45
CA CYS A 26 -7.08 -5.76 -3.49
C CYS A 26 -6.45 -5.63 -4.88
N ILE A 27 -5.32 -4.93 -5.00
CA ILE A 27 -4.57 -4.80 -6.26
C ILE A 27 -4.17 -6.18 -6.78
N TYR A 28 -3.68 -7.06 -5.91
CA TYR A 28 -3.30 -8.41 -6.29
C TYR A 28 -4.51 -9.23 -6.78
N MET A 29 -5.63 -9.18 -6.07
CA MET A 29 -6.87 -9.84 -6.50
C MET A 29 -7.30 -9.36 -7.88
N ASP A 30 -7.32 -8.05 -8.10
CA ASP A 30 -7.74 -7.45 -9.36
C ASP A 30 -6.79 -7.81 -10.52
N ILE A 31 -5.48 -7.67 -10.32
CA ILE A 31 -4.46 -7.99 -11.35
C ILE A 31 -4.45 -9.49 -11.69
N THR A 32 -4.82 -10.37 -10.76
CA THR A 32 -4.90 -11.80 -11.03
C THR A 32 -6.26 -12.23 -11.62
N GLY A 33 -7.18 -11.30 -11.86
CA GLY A 33 -8.51 -11.60 -12.42
C GLY A 33 -9.50 -12.18 -11.39
N HIS A 34 -9.26 -11.95 -10.09
CA HIS A 34 -10.07 -12.47 -8.98
C HIS A 34 -10.71 -11.34 -8.13
N GLY A 35 -10.94 -10.15 -8.69
CA GLY A 35 -11.53 -9.00 -7.98
C GLY A 35 -12.91 -9.23 -7.32
N LYS A 36 -13.63 -10.31 -7.66
CA LYS A 36 -14.91 -10.74 -7.07
C LYS A 36 -14.75 -11.95 -6.13
N GLY A 37 -13.52 -12.41 -5.91
CA GLY A 37 -13.19 -13.58 -5.10
C GLY A 37 -12.62 -14.74 -5.93
N TYR A 38 -11.84 -15.60 -5.28
CA TYR A 38 -11.10 -16.69 -5.93
C TYR A 38 -11.96 -17.87 -6.39
N ALA A 39 -13.15 -18.03 -5.82
CA ALA A 39 -14.09 -19.08 -6.20
C ALA A 39 -15.02 -18.69 -7.37
N TYR A 40 -14.88 -17.48 -7.92
CA TYR A 40 -15.75 -16.94 -8.95
C TYR A 40 -15.04 -16.89 -10.30
N ASP A 41 -15.57 -17.59 -11.31
CA ASP A 41 -15.09 -17.49 -12.68
C ASP A 41 -15.60 -16.19 -13.32
N MET A 42 -14.68 -15.25 -13.55
CA MET A 42 -14.99 -13.96 -14.16
C MET A 42 -15.20 -14.02 -15.67
N GLY A 43 -14.72 -15.06 -16.36
CA GLY A 43 -14.70 -15.08 -17.81
C GLY A 43 -14.18 -13.76 -18.41
N SER A 44 -15.00 -13.11 -19.24
CA SER A 44 -14.66 -11.83 -19.88
C SER A 44 -14.56 -10.62 -18.94
N GLU A 45 -15.07 -10.71 -17.71
CA GLU A 45 -14.95 -9.63 -16.73
C GLU A 45 -13.53 -9.52 -16.14
N ALA A 46 -12.71 -10.56 -16.30
CA ALA A 46 -11.35 -10.61 -15.79
C ALA A 46 -10.49 -9.47 -16.35
N ASP A 47 -10.63 -9.15 -17.65
CA ASP A 47 -9.89 -8.06 -18.29
C ASP A 47 -10.19 -6.70 -17.65
N ILE A 48 -11.45 -6.49 -17.23
CA ILE A 48 -11.89 -5.27 -16.55
C ILE A 48 -11.27 -5.22 -15.15
N ALA A 49 -11.28 -6.33 -14.41
CA ALA A 49 -10.65 -6.43 -13.10
C ALA A 49 -9.14 -6.12 -13.19
N VAL A 50 -8.44 -6.71 -14.17
CA VAL A 50 -7.01 -6.45 -14.40
C VAL A 50 -6.75 -4.97 -14.66
N PHE A 51 -7.58 -4.32 -15.49
CA PHE A 51 -7.48 -2.88 -15.73
C PHE A 51 -7.64 -2.06 -14.44
N PHE A 52 -8.65 -2.38 -13.62
CA PHE A 52 -8.83 -1.72 -12.31
C PHE A 52 -7.66 -1.96 -11.36
N GLY A 53 -7.08 -3.16 -11.36
CA GLY A 53 -5.91 -3.49 -10.56
C GLY A 53 -4.68 -2.66 -10.95
N VAL A 54 -4.43 -2.48 -12.25
CA VAL A 54 -3.35 -1.62 -12.76
C VAL A 54 -3.58 -0.16 -12.39
N VAL A 55 -4.80 0.35 -12.56
CA VAL A 55 -5.15 1.73 -12.17
C VAL A 55 -4.96 1.92 -10.66
N SER A 56 -5.42 0.98 -9.84
CA SER A 56 -5.25 1.01 -8.38
C SER A 56 -3.78 0.96 -7.96
N LEU A 57 -2.95 0.16 -8.63
CA LEU A 57 -1.50 0.15 -8.42
C LEU A 57 -0.87 1.52 -8.71
N MET A 58 -1.24 2.16 -9.83
CA MET A 58 -0.74 3.50 -10.16
C MET A 58 -1.14 4.53 -9.10
N LEU A 59 -2.39 4.48 -8.64
CA LEU A 59 -2.89 5.35 -7.57
C LEU A 59 -2.14 5.12 -6.26
N TRP A 60 -1.85 3.86 -5.91
CA TRP A 60 -1.13 3.51 -4.69
C TRP A 60 0.28 4.09 -4.72
N LEU A 61 0.99 3.87 -5.83
CA LEU A 61 2.33 4.38 -6.04
C LEU A 61 2.36 5.91 -5.99
N LEU A 62 1.39 6.58 -6.60
CA LEU A 62 1.25 8.03 -6.56
C LEU A 62 0.98 8.55 -5.13
N ALA A 63 0.20 7.80 -4.34
CA ALA A 63 -0.13 8.17 -2.97
C ALA A 63 1.08 8.04 -2.02
N ILE A 64 1.91 7.00 -2.18
CA ILE A 64 3.01 6.69 -1.26
C ILE A 64 4.36 7.24 -1.70
N LEU A 65 4.77 7.06 -2.97
CA LEU A 65 6.15 7.33 -3.42
C LEU A 65 6.59 8.79 -3.25
N PRO A 66 5.81 9.82 -3.66
CA PRO A 66 6.25 11.21 -3.57
C PRO A 66 6.53 11.62 -2.12
N VAL A 67 5.71 11.12 -1.19
CA VAL A 67 5.83 11.43 0.23
C VAL A 67 7.00 10.68 0.86
N THR A 68 7.17 9.39 0.55
CA THR A 68 8.33 8.60 0.99
C THR A 68 9.64 9.22 0.50
N ILE A 69 9.75 9.55 -0.80
CA ILE A 69 10.94 10.19 -1.38
C ILE A 69 11.23 11.54 -0.70
N SER A 70 10.19 12.34 -0.43
CA SER A 70 10.32 13.63 0.26
C SER A 70 10.84 13.47 1.69
N LEU A 71 10.34 12.49 2.45
CA LEU A 71 10.78 12.19 3.80
C LEU A 71 12.20 11.62 3.83
N CYS A 72 12.53 10.68 2.92
CA CYS A 72 13.87 10.12 2.76
C CYS A 72 14.90 11.20 2.43
N LYS A 73 14.61 12.09 1.47
CA LYS A 73 15.49 13.22 1.12
C LYS A 73 15.74 14.15 2.31
N LYS A 74 14.72 14.42 3.13
CA LYS A 74 14.87 15.25 4.34
C LYS A 74 15.73 14.55 5.39
N CYS A 75 15.52 13.26 5.61
CA CYS A 75 16.31 12.47 6.56
C CYS A 75 17.77 12.37 6.11
N PHE A 76 18.02 12.11 4.82
CA PHE A 76 19.37 12.06 4.24
C PHE A 76 20.16 13.35 4.46
N ARG A 77 19.53 14.51 4.24
CA ARG A 77 20.16 15.83 4.45
C ARG A 77 20.57 16.07 5.90
N LYS A 78 19.91 15.40 6.86
CA LYS A 78 20.23 15.50 8.28
C LYS A 78 21.31 14.50 8.68
N ASN A 79 21.16 13.24 8.26
CA ASN A 79 22.14 12.17 8.45
C ASN A 79 21.84 11.03 7.46
N LYS A 80 22.88 10.51 6.79
CA LYS A 80 22.77 9.42 5.81
C LYS A 80 22.06 8.18 6.36
N SER A 81 22.29 7.84 7.64
CA SER A 81 21.68 6.68 8.29
C SER A 81 20.15 6.84 8.51
N LEU A 82 19.66 8.07 8.65
CA LEU A 82 18.23 8.33 8.89
C LEU A 82 17.34 8.07 7.68
N VAL A 83 17.88 7.78 6.49
CA VAL A 83 17.08 7.38 5.31
C VAL A 83 16.30 6.09 5.54
N TRP A 84 16.81 5.21 6.40
CA TRP A 84 16.11 3.99 6.76
C TRP A 84 14.88 4.25 7.63
N LEU A 85 14.81 5.39 8.32
CA LEU A 85 13.72 5.68 9.26
C LEU A 85 12.33 5.68 8.59
N PRO A 86 12.07 6.41 7.48
CA PRO A 86 10.79 6.30 6.78
C PRO A 86 10.48 4.87 6.32
N LEU A 87 11.47 4.10 5.84
CA LEU A 87 11.25 2.73 5.38
C LEU A 87 10.87 1.79 6.52
N LEU A 88 11.53 1.92 7.69
CA LEU A 88 11.20 1.15 8.89
C LEU A 88 9.82 1.52 9.43
N VAL A 89 9.45 2.81 9.39
CA VAL A 89 8.11 3.26 9.77
C VAL A 89 7.06 2.70 8.81
N PHE A 90 7.33 2.68 7.50
CA PHE A 90 6.45 2.03 6.52
C PHE A 90 6.24 0.56 6.87
N ALA A 91 7.32 -0.20 7.06
CA ALA A 91 7.24 -1.62 7.39
C ALA A 91 6.49 -1.88 8.70
N GLY A 92 6.73 -1.08 9.74
CA GLY A 92 6.02 -1.18 11.01
C GLY A 92 4.53 -0.89 10.86
N MET A 93 4.16 0.19 10.16
CA MET A 93 2.76 0.54 9.92
C MET A 93 2.05 -0.48 9.03
N PHE A 94 2.77 -1.05 8.05
CA PHE A 94 2.26 -2.13 7.21
C PHE A 94 1.94 -3.37 8.05
N ALA A 95 2.86 -3.78 8.93
CA ALA A 95 2.62 -4.89 9.86
C ALA A 95 1.42 -4.63 10.78
N VAL A 96 1.28 -3.41 11.30
CA VAL A 96 0.08 -3.01 12.07
C VAL A 96 -1.18 -3.12 11.23
N GLY A 97 -1.14 -2.71 9.96
CA GLY A 97 -2.27 -2.85 9.04
C GLY A 97 -2.67 -4.31 8.80
N ILE A 98 -1.69 -5.23 8.68
CA ILE A 98 -1.95 -6.67 8.64
C ILE A 98 -2.62 -7.13 9.94
N CYS A 99 -2.13 -6.70 11.10
CA CYS A 99 -2.72 -7.07 12.38
C CYS A 99 -4.18 -6.60 12.53
N ILE A 100 -4.51 -5.41 12.02
CA ILE A 100 -5.88 -4.88 12.03
C ILE A 100 -6.79 -5.69 11.09
N LEU A 101 -6.28 -6.04 9.91
CA LEU A 101 -7.02 -6.82 8.92
C LEU A 101 -7.18 -8.29 9.33
N GLY A 102 -6.30 -8.76 10.22
CA GLY A 102 -6.16 -10.17 10.60
C GLY A 102 -5.29 -10.92 9.61
N TRP A 103 -4.44 -11.82 10.13
CA TRP A 103 -3.54 -12.62 9.28
C TRP A 103 -4.30 -13.44 8.24
N ASP A 104 -5.36 -14.12 8.65
CA ASP A 104 -6.19 -14.95 7.76
C ASP A 104 -6.89 -14.11 6.68
N GLY A 105 -7.42 -12.94 7.06
CA GLY A 105 -8.00 -12.00 6.11
C GLY A 105 -6.97 -11.50 5.10
N PHE A 106 -5.72 -11.29 5.54
CA PHE A 106 -4.66 -10.78 4.66
C PHE A 106 -4.25 -11.82 3.64
N ILE A 107 -4.00 -13.06 4.07
CA ILE A 107 -3.59 -14.15 3.15
C ILE A 107 -4.72 -14.56 2.20
N GLN A 108 -5.98 -14.43 2.61
CA GLN A 108 -7.14 -14.67 1.73
C GLN A 108 -7.19 -13.72 0.54
N LEU A 109 -6.71 -12.47 0.69
CA LEU A 109 -6.56 -11.54 -0.43
C LEU A 109 -5.51 -11.99 -1.46
N PHE A 110 -4.71 -13.01 -1.15
CA PHE A 110 -3.75 -13.63 -2.08
C PHE A 110 -4.18 -15.04 -2.53
N GLY A 111 -5.42 -15.44 -2.23
CA GLY A 111 -5.98 -16.72 -2.66
C GLY A 111 -5.63 -17.90 -1.77
N TYR A 112 -5.04 -17.67 -0.59
CA TYR A 112 -4.84 -18.73 0.38
C TYR A 112 -6.12 -19.04 1.15
N GLY A 113 -6.44 -20.33 1.29
CA GLY A 113 -7.60 -20.80 2.06
C GLY A 113 -8.89 -20.91 1.26
N TYR A 114 -8.83 -20.78 -0.07
CA TYR A 114 -9.87 -21.18 -1.02
C TYR A 114 -9.56 -22.54 -1.64
#